data_AF-A0A222TD56-F1
#
_entry.id   AF-A0A222TD56-F1
#
_cell.length_a   1.000
_cell.length_b   1.000
_cell.length_c   1.000
_cell.angle_alpha   90.00
_cell.angle_beta   90.00
_cell.angle_gamma   90.00
#
_symmetry.space_group_name_H-M   'P 1'
#
loop_
_entity.id
_entity.type
_entity.pdbx_description
1 polymer ?
#
loop_
_entity_poly.entity_id
_entity_poly.type
_entity_poly.pdbx_seq_one_letter_code
_entity_poly.pdbx_strand_id
1 'polypeptide(L)'
;MKKPNRLVTFLYGLVGMAHAYESAEEVREVIADNCFNTLADRAKNHWDGANTLTDSLAFQPGLLDLHDELHDTWHYLTALKARARDLGYGTLTEHLGSAADSTRDVLQAVATAAENTVPSPAIPASK
;
A
#
# COMPACT_ATOMS: atom_id res chain seq x y z
N MET A 1 -9.54 -16.82 19.53
CA MET A 1 -10.15 -15.97 18.48
C MET A 1 -9.09 -15.73 17.41
N LYS A 2 -9.37 -16.05 16.13
CA LYS A 2 -8.45 -15.79 15.02
C LYS A 2 -8.37 -14.27 14.81
N LYS A 3 -7.16 -13.70 14.78
CA LYS A 3 -6.96 -12.27 14.48
C LYS A 3 -7.60 -11.95 13.11
N PRO A 4 -8.38 -10.86 12.98
CA PRO A 4 -8.95 -10.46 11.70
C PRO A 4 -7.82 -10.23 10.67
N ASN A 5 -8.05 -10.66 9.43
CA ASN A 5 -7.10 -10.46 8.34
C ASN A 5 -6.95 -8.95 8.06
N ARG A 6 -5.73 -8.44 7.85
CA ARG A 6 -5.47 -6.99 7.73
C ARG A 6 -6.17 -6.38 6.52
N LEU A 7 -6.31 -7.15 5.44
CA LEU A 7 -7.13 -6.82 4.28
C LEU A 7 -8.60 -6.59 4.67
N VAL A 8 -9.14 -7.42 5.57
CA VAL A 8 -10.53 -7.29 6.05
C VAL A 8 -10.69 -6.05 6.94
N THR A 9 -9.69 -5.70 7.76
CA THR A 9 -9.71 -4.46 8.55
C THR A 9 -9.60 -3.22 7.67
N PHE A 10 -8.78 -3.27 6.62
CA PHE A 10 -8.69 -2.23 5.60
C PHE A 10 -10.04 -2.07 4.88
N LEU A 11 -10.61 -3.14 4.34
CA LEU A 11 -11.94 -3.18 3.72
C LEU A 11 -13.06 -2.68 4.66
N TYR A 12 -13.02 -3.00 5.96
CA TYR A 12 -13.98 -2.45 6.93
C TYR A 12 -13.81 -0.94 7.16
N GLY A 13 -12.58 -0.41 7.06
CA GLY A 13 -12.34 1.03 7.02
C GLY A 13 -12.85 1.68 5.73
N LEU A 14 -12.79 0.96 4.59
CA LEU A 14 -13.24 1.43 3.27
C LEU A 14 -14.77 1.57 3.16
N VAL A 15 -15.56 0.84 3.97
CA VAL A 15 -17.04 0.89 3.97
C VAL A 15 -17.59 2.09 4.76
N GLY A 16 -16.74 2.99 5.28
CA GLY A 16 -17.22 4.20 5.98
C GLY A 16 -17.83 3.92 7.35
N MET A 17 -17.50 2.76 7.96
CA MET A 17 -17.75 2.49 9.38
C MET A 17 -16.68 3.12 10.29
N ALA A 18 -15.72 3.86 9.70
CA ALA A 18 -14.79 4.71 10.42
C ALA A 18 -15.47 6.07 10.66
N HIS A 19 -15.46 6.51 11.92
CA HIS A 19 -15.96 7.79 12.40
C HIS A 19 -15.51 8.94 11.47
N ALA A 20 -16.44 9.74 10.96
CA ALA A 20 -16.11 10.98 10.29
C ALA A 20 -15.72 12.02 11.33
N TYR A 21 -14.67 12.77 11.06
CA TYR A 21 -14.19 13.85 11.94
C TYR A 21 -14.73 15.20 11.43
N GLU A 22 -15.12 16.08 12.35
CA GLU A 22 -15.78 17.35 12.02
C GLU A 22 -14.76 18.47 11.80
N SER A 23 -13.50 18.28 12.20
CA SER A 23 -12.43 19.25 11.99
C SER A 23 -11.16 18.65 11.39
N ALA A 24 -10.40 19.48 10.68
CA ALA A 24 -9.09 19.09 10.18
C ALA A 24 -8.07 18.82 11.31
N GLU A 25 -8.30 19.36 12.51
CA GLU A 25 -7.44 19.08 13.68
C GLU A 25 -7.66 17.66 14.18
N GLU A 26 -8.92 17.24 14.34
CA GLU A 26 -9.25 15.86 14.72
C GLU A 26 -8.69 14.85 13.70
N VAL A 27 -8.76 15.16 12.40
CA VAL A 27 -8.14 14.33 11.35
C VAL A 27 -6.62 14.24 11.55
N ARG A 28 -5.95 15.36 11.86
CA ARG A 28 -4.50 15.39 12.08
C ARG A 28 -4.09 14.63 13.34
N GLU A 29 -4.85 14.77 14.43
CA GLU A 29 -4.61 14.05 15.68
C GLU A 29 -4.68 12.54 15.44
N VAL A 30 -5.69 12.07 14.71
CA VAL A 30 -5.85 10.64 14.39
C VAL A 30 -4.72 10.13 13.48
N ILE A 31 -4.29 10.94 12.50
CA ILE A 31 -3.12 10.61 11.67
C ILE A 31 -1.86 10.52 12.56
N ALA A 32 -1.65 11.46 13.47
CA ALA A 32 -0.51 11.46 14.39
C ALA A 32 -0.54 10.23 15.31
N ASP A 33 -1.68 9.91 15.91
CA ASP A 33 -1.85 8.75 16.77
C ASP A 33 -1.59 7.43 16.02
N ASN A 34 -2.07 7.32 14.79
CA ASN A 34 -1.75 6.19 13.92
C ASN A 34 -0.24 6.06 13.67
N CYS A 35 0.46 7.19 13.54
CA CYS A 35 1.91 7.21 13.34
C CYS A 35 2.71 6.87 14.62
N PHE A 36 2.24 7.22 15.81
CA PHE A 36 3.00 6.99 17.04
C PHE A 36 2.65 5.68 17.74
N ASN A 37 1.37 5.36 17.90
CA ASN A 37 0.94 4.28 18.79
C ASN A 37 0.99 2.89 18.14
N THR A 38 1.08 2.81 16.82
CA THR A 38 0.98 1.53 16.10
C THR A 38 2.19 1.20 15.24
N LEU A 39 3.19 2.09 15.16
CA LEU A 39 4.19 2.04 14.10
C LEU A 39 5.49 1.34 14.52
N ALA A 40 5.91 1.43 15.79
CA ALA A 40 7.13 0.78 16.27
C ALA A 40 7.08 -0.75 16.17
N ASP A 41 6.04 -1.38 16.71
CA ASP A 41 5.89 -2.84 16.66
C ASP A 41 5.64 -3.36 15.24
N ARG A 42 4.90 -2.60 14.42
CA ARG A 42 4.68 -2.95 13.02
C ARG A 42 5.97 -2.85 12.21
N ALA A 43 6.72 -1.76 12.37
CA ALA A 43 8.02 -1.59 11.73
C ALA A 43 9.00 -2.70 12.14
N LYS A 44 9.04 -3.07 13.42
CA LYS A 44 9.84 -4.20 13.90
C LYS A 44 9.46 -5.52 13.22
N ASN A 45 8.16 -5.82 13.08
CA ASN A 45 7.72 -7.04 12.39
C ASN A 45 8.13 -7.06 10.91
N HIS A 46 8.04 -5.91 10.22
CA HIS A 46 8.52 -5.82 8.83
C HIS A 46 10.03 -6.04 8.75
N TRP A 47 10.79 -5.46 9.69
CA TRP A 47 12.24 -5.64 9.78
C TRP A 47 12.64 -7.08 10.07
N ASP A 48 12.04 -7.69 11.09
CA ASP A 48 12.31 -9.07 11.50
C ASP A 48 11.95 -10.04 10.35
N GLY A 49 10.83 -9.82 9.65
CA GLY A 49 10.46 -10.59 8.46
C GLY A 49 11.46 -10.47 7.32
N ALA A 50 11.87 -9.25 6.97
CA ALA A 50 12.86 -9.02 5.91
C ALA A 50 14.23 -9.67 6.24
N ASN A 51 14.64 -9.70 7.51
CA ASN A 51 15.89 -10.35 7.93
C ASN A 51 15.89 -11.88 7.78
N THR A 52 14.73 -12.51 7.57
CA THR A 52 14.65 -13.95 7.32
C THR A 52 14.88 -14.34 5.86
N LEU A 53 14.94 -13.36 4.95
CA LEU A 53 15.11 -13.60 3.51
C LEU A 53 16.57 -13.89 3.18
N THR A 54 16.84 -15.03 2.54
CA THR A 54 18.22 -15.54 2.34
C THR A 54 18.75 -15.39 0.92
N ASP A 55 17.87 -15.23 -0.07
CA ASP A 55 18.22 -15.10 -1.47
C ASP A 55 17.21 -14.23 -2.22
N SER A 56 17.48 -13.95 -3.49
CA SER A 56 16.67 -13.06 -4.31
C SER A 56 15.23 -13.55 -4.50
N LEU A 57 15.02 -14.87 -4.61
CA LEU A 57 13.69 -15.45 -4.81
C LEU A 57 12.83 -15.37 -3.53
N ALA A 58 13.46 -15.37 -2.36
CA ALA A 58 12.76 -15.22 -1.08
C ALA A 58 11.98 -13.90 -0.96
N PHE A 59 12.35 -12.85 -1.72
CA PHE A 59 11.60 -11.57 -1.76
C PHE A 59 10.30 -11.66 -2.57
N GLN A 60 10.19 -12.60 -3.49
CA GLN A 60 9.13 -12.63 -4.50
C GLN A 60 7.72 -12.69 -3.91
N PRO A 61 7.41 -13.55 -2.91
CA PRO A 61 6.06 -13.62 -2.35
C PRO A 61 5.61 -12.28 -1.76
N GLY A 62 6.47 -11.63 -0.98
CA GLY A 62 6.16 -10.34 -0.37
C GLY A 62 6.01 -9.20 -1.38
N LEU A 63 6.77 -9.22 -2.48
CA LEU A 63 6.64 -8.24 -3.55
C LEU A 63 5.36 -8.43 -4.38
N LEU A 64 4.95 -9.69 -4.63
CA LEU A 64 3.71 -9.99 -5.33
C LEU A 64 2.48 -9.64 -4.48
N ASP A 65 2.51 -9.97 -3.19
CA ASP A 65 1.45 -9.59 -2.24
C ASP A 65 1.34 -8.06 -2.15
N LEU A 66 2.47 -7.35 -2.02
CA LEU A 66 2.49 -5.88 -2.00
C LEU A 66 1.98 -5.28 -3.31
N HIS A 67 2.31 -5.86 -4.46
CA HIS A 67 1.81 -5.41 -5.75
C HIS A 67 0.27 -5.53 -5.82
N ASP A 68 -0.30 -6.64 -5.36
CA ASP A 68 -1.76 -6.83 -5.32
C ASP A 68 -2.44 -5.80 -4.39
N GLU A 69 -1.90 -5.59 -3.19
CA GLU A 69 -2.41 -4.59 -2.24
C GLU A 69 -2.34 -3.15 -2.79
N LEU A 70 -1.26 -2.80 -3.50
CA LEU A 70 -1.10 -1.49 -4.15
C LEU A 70 -2.09 -1.32 -5.31
N HIS A 71 -2.37 -2.39 -6.06
CA HIS A 71 -3.32 -2.36 -7.17
C HIS A 71 -4.75 -2.13 -6.68
N ASP A 72 -5.17 -2.82 -5.60
CA ASP A 72 -6.45 -2.57 -4.93
C ASP A 72 -6.55 -1.14 -4.39
N THR A 73 -5.48 -0.67 -3.73
CA THR A 73 -5.38 0.70 -3.21
C THR A 73 -5.53 1.75 -4.32
N TRP A 74 -4.89 1.53 -5.48
CA TRP A 74 -4.99 2.42 -6.64
C TRP A 74 -6.43 2.51 -7.18
N HIS A 75 -7.10 1.36 -7.31
CA HIS A 75 -8.50 1.34 -7.72
C HIS A 75 -9.41 2.06 -6.74
N TYR A 76 -9.18 1.87 -5.44
CA TYR A 76 -9.96 2.55 -4.41
C TYR A 76 -9.78 4.07 -4.46
N LEU A 77 -8.55 4.57 -4.54
CA LEU A 77 -8.27 6.01 -4.69
C LEU A 77 -8.92 6.59 -5.94
N THR A 78 -8.91 5.83 -7.05
CA THR A 78 -9.56 6.23 -8.30
C THR A 78 -11.08 6.32 -8.16
N ALA A 79 -11.70 5.38 -7.44
CA ALA A 79 -13.13 5.40 -7.14
C ALA A 79 -13.51 6.60 -6.26
N LEU A 80 -12.74 6.87 -5.19
CA LEU A 80 -12.93 8.04 -4.34
C LEU A 80 -12.78 9.35 -5.13
N LYS A 81 -11.77 9.44 -5.99
CA LYS A 81 -11.54 10.60 -6.86
C LYS A 81 -12.74 10.86 -7.77
N ALA A 82 -13.26 9.81 -8.41
CA ALA A 82 -14.42 9.91 -9.26
C ALA A 82 -15.62 10.44 -8.47
N ARG A 83 -15.85 9.92 -7.25
CA ARG A 83 -16.95 10.38 -6.39
C ARG A 83 -16.76 11.83 -5.92
N ALA A 84 -15.55 12.23 -5.52
CA ALA A 84 -15.24 13.60 -5.12
C ALA A 84 -15.51 14.59 -6.25
N ARG A 85 -15.16 14.22 -7.48
CA ARG A 85 -15.44 15.01 -8.68
C ARG A 85 -16.94 15.16 -8.93
N ASP A 86 -17.69 14.06 -8.85
CA ASP A 86 -19.14 14.08 -9.06
C ASP A 86 -19.88 14.95 -8.03
N LEU A 87 -19.29 15.10 -6.83
CA LEU A 87 -19.79 15.97 -5.76
C LEU A 87 -19.25 17.42 -5.81
N GLY A 88 -18.37 17.74 -6.76
CA GLY A 88 -17.82 19.09 -6.94
C GLY A 88 -16.68 19.44 -5.97
N TYR A 89 -16.06 18.47 -5.29
CA TYR A 89 -14.94 18.71 -4.38
C TYR A 89 -13.60 18.78 -5.15
N GLY A 90 -13.33 19.93 -5.78
CA GLY A 90 -12.17 20.15 -6.66
C GLY A 90 -10.81 19.81 -6.01
N THR A 91 -10.46 20.47 -4.92
CA THR A 91 -9.17 20.24 -4.23
C THR A 91 -9.01 18.80 -3.74
N LEU A 92 -10.08 18.18 -3.23
CA LEU A 92 -10.05 16.77 -2.83
C LEU A 92 -9.81 15.84 -4.02
N THR A 93 -10.45 16.13 -5.17
CA THR A 93 -10.26 15.39 -6.42
C THR A 93 -8.79 15.44 -6.87
N GLU A 94 -8.16 16.62 -6.81
CA GLU A 94 -6.75 16.79 -7.15
C GLU A 94 -5.84 15.98 -6.22
N HIS A 95 -6.04 16.07 -4.90
CA HIS A 95 -5.24 15.30 -3.94
C HIS A 95 -5.40 13.79 -4.12
N LEU A 96 -6.62 13.29 -4.35
CA LEU A 96 -6.87 11.87 -4.62
C LEU A 96 -6.26 11.44 -5.96
N GLY A 97 -6.23 12.34 -6.96
CA GLY A 97 -5.52 12.15 -8.23
C GLY A 97 -4.03 11.95 -8.03
N SER A 98 -3.38 12.89 -7.35
CA SER A 98 -1.94 12.82 -7.05
C SER A 98 -1.57 11.59 -6.23
N ALA A 99 -2.44 11.19 -5.28
CA ALA A 99 -2.25 9.97 -4.51
C ALA A 99 -2.32 8.72 -5.40
N ALA A 100 -3.34 8.62 -6.26
CA ALA A 100 -3.48 7.50 -7.20
C ALA A 100 -2.29 7.42 -8.18
N ASP A 101 -1.82 8.55 -8.72
CA ASP A 101 -0.66 8.56 -9.62
C ASP A 101 0.61 8.09 -8.89
N SER A 102 0.84 8.55 -7.66
CA SER A 102 1.97 8.09 -6.84
C SER A 102 1.87 6.59 -6.54
N THR A 103 0.69 6.07 -6.22
CA THR A 103 0.48 4.63 -5.99
C THR A 103 0.78 3.81 -7.23
N ARG A 104 0.40 4.28 -8.42
CA ARG A 104 0.74 3.62 -9.70
C ARG A 104 2.25 3.57 -9.93
N ASP A 105 2.97 4.64 -9.61
CA ASP A 105 4.41 4.68 -9.79
C ASP A 105 5.11 3.70 -8.83
N VAL A 106 4.64 3.57 -7.59
CA VAL A 106 5.11 2.55 -6.63
C VAL A 106 4.77 1.15 -7.10
N LEU A 107 3.55 0.91 -7.59
CA LEU A 107 3.13 -0.37 -8.17
C LEU A 107 4.10 -0.85 -9.25
N GLN A 108 4.45 0.04 -10.20
CA GLN A 108 5.39 -0.27 -11.27
C GLN A 108 6.80 -0.58 -10.74
N ALA A 109 7.27 0.17 -9.74
CA ALA A 109 8.57 -0.08 -9.12
C ALA A 109 8.61 -1.44 -8.41
N VAL A 110 7.53 -1.83 -7.72
CA VAL A 110 7.41 -3.14 -7.05
C VAL A 110 7.35 -4.27 -8.08
N ALA A 111 6.60 -4.12 -9.18
CA ALA A 111 6.59 -5.09 -10.27
C ALA A 111 8.00 -5.32 -10.84
N THR A 112 8.71 -4.23 -11.12
CA THR A 112 10.10 -4.28 -11.61
C THR A 112 11.03 -4.95 -10.60
N ALA A 113 10.85 -4.69 -9.30
CA ALA A 113 11.62 -5.36 -8.25
C ALA A 113 11.34 -6.87 -8.21
N ALA A 114 10.08 -7.28 -8.36
CA ALA A 114 9.67 -8.69 -8.40
C ALA A 114 10.26 -9.41 -9.62
N GLU A 115 10.23 -8.78 -10.80
CA GLU A 115 10.86 -9.32 -12.02
C GLU A 115 12.36 -9.55 -11.84
N ASN A 116 13.05 -8.61 -11.19
CA ASN A 116 14.49 -8.70 -10.91
C ASN A 116 14.87 -9.74 -9.85
N THR A 117 13.89 -10.39 -9.20
CA THR A 117 14.19 -11.54 -8.33
C THR A 117 14.57 -12.79 -9.11
N VAL A 118 14.17 -12.88 -10.39
CA VAL A 118 14.43 -14.04 -11.24
C VAL A 118 15.81 -13.90 -11.86
N PRO A 119 16.75 -14.85 -11.62
CA PRO A 119 18.06 -14.82 -12.24
C PRO A 119 17.95 -14.88 -13.77
N SER A 120 18.68 -14.00 -14.47
CA SER A 120 18.80 -14.13 -15.92
C SER A 120 19.52 -15.43 -16.27
N PRO A 121 19.06 -16.19 -17.29
CA PRO A 121 19.76 -17.38 -17.75
C PRO A 121 21.18 -17.03 -18.17
N ALA A 122 22.16 -17.81 -17.70
CA ALA A 122 23.55 -17.64 -18.09
C ALA A 122 23.67 -17.77 -19.62
N ILE A 123 24.05 -16.70 -20.30
CA ILE A 123 24.37 -16.74 -21.73
C ILE A 123 25.53 -17.73 -21.88
N PRO A 124 25.42 -18.79 -22.71
CA PRO A 124 26.53 -19.68 -22.96
C PRO A 124 27.70 -18.86 -23.48
N ALA A 125 28.87 -18.98 -22.85
CA ALA A 125 30.09 -18.40 -23.39
C ALA A 125 30.31 -19.01 -24.79
N SER A 126 30.09 -18.21 -25.83
CA SER A 126 30.48 -18.59 -27.19
C SER A 126 31.98 -18.89 -27.18
N LYS A 127 32.31 -20.13 -27.59
CA LYS A 127 33.68 -20.61 -27.75
C LYS A 127 34.44 -19.83 -28.80
#